data_AF-A0A9D0C8D6-F1
#
_entry.id   AF-A0A9D0C8D6-F1
#
_cell.length_a   1.000
_cell.length_b   1.000
_cell.length_c   1.000
_cell.angle_alpha   90.00
_cell.angle_beta   90.00
_cell.angle_gamma   90.00
#
_symmetry.space_group_name_H-M   'P 1'
#
loop_
_entity.id
_entity.type
_entity.pdbx_description
1 polymer ?
#
loop_
_entity_poly.entity_id
_entity_poly.type
_entity_poly.pdbx_seq_one_letter_code
_entity_poly.pdbx_strand_id
1 'polypeptide(L)'
;MADLLYRASLAVAPRLYVTLSRLWFATCRLDVENPDVIRQVMTDGGGIAVFWHYSFLYIFHHMRRYPGVVMVSASRDGEYIARVAALLGFRTVRGSSHRRGPRALRELVRHVRRGRNAGVVGDGSQGPPR
;
A
#
# COMPACT_ATOMS: atom_id res chain seq x y z
N MET A 1 -15.47 2.21 -26.41
CA MET A 1 -16.36 1.84 -25.27
C MET A 1 -15.59 1.27 -24.08
N ALA A 2 -14.76 0.23 -24.24
CA ALA A 2 -14.00 -0.38 -23.14
C ALA A 2 -13.05 0.57 -22.38
N ASP A 3 -12.41 1.53 -23.07
CA ASP A 3 -11.53 2.51 -22.41
C ASP A 3 -12.32 3.54 -21.57
N LEU A 4 -13.52 3.93 -22.02
CA LEU A 4 -14.40 4.83 -21.28
C LEU A 4 -14.89 4.14 -20.00
N LEU A 5 -15.31 2.88 -20.10
CA LEU A 5 -15.73 2.08 -18.95
C LEU A 5 -14.58 1.88 -17.95
N TYR A 6 -13.35 1.63 -18.44
CA TYR A 6 -12.17 1.55 -17.59
C TYR A 6 -11.85 2.86 -16.86
N ARG A 7 -11.92 4.01 -17.55
CA ARG A 7 -11.68 5.30 -16.91
C ARG A 7 -12.76 5.63 -15.87
N ALA A 8 -14.02 5.32 -16.18
CA ALA A 8 -15.13 5.48 -15.25
C ALA A 8 -14.96 4.56 -14.03
N SER A 9 -14.59 3.30 -14.22
CA SER A 9 -14.35 2.37 -13.11
C SER A 9 -13.18 2.81 -12.24
N LEU A 10 -12.12 3.38 -12.82
CA LEU A 10 -11.01 3.96 -12.06
C LEU A 10 -11.40 5.18 -11.21
N ALA A 11 -12.51 5.85 -11.52
CA ALA A 11 -13.03 6.94 -10.69
C ALA A 11 -13.92 6.41 -9.55
N VAL A 12 -14.70 5.37 -9.81
CA VAL A 12 -15.71 4.85 -8.87
C VAL A 12 -15.11 3.78 -7.95
N ALA A 13 -14.49 2.75 -8.50
CA ALA A 13 -14.09 1.55 -7.76
C ALA A 13 -13.10 1.84 -6.61
N PRO A 14 -12.04 2.66 -6.77
CA PRO A 14 -11.15 2.98 -5.64
C PRO A 14 -11.85 3.71 -4.50
N ARG A 15 -12.77 4.63 -4.81
CA ARG A 15 -13.53 5.39 -3.79
C ARG A 15 -14.51 4.48 -3.06
N LEU A 16 -15.20 3.63 -3.81
CA LEU A 16 -16.10 2.62 -3.25
C LEU A 16 -15.32 1.67 -2.33
N TYR A 17 -14.18 1.15 -2.77
CA TYR A 17 -13.29 0.30 -1.96
C TYR A 17 -12.88 0.99 -0.65
N VAL A 18 -12.41 2.23 -0.71
CA VAL A 18 -11.97 2.97 0.50
C VAL A 18 -13.13 3.23 1.45
N THR A 19 -14.32 3.53 0.92
CA THR A 19 -15.52 3.77 1.72
C THR A 19 -15.99 2.49 2.40
N LEU A 20 -16.14 1.40 1.65
CA LEU A 20 -16.57 0.11 2.19
C LEU A 20 -15.58 -0.46 3.20
N SER A 21 -14.28 -0.40 2.92
CA SER A 21 -13.25 -0.86 3.87
C SER A 21 -13.25 -0.03 5.16
N ARG A 22 -13.49 1.29 5.08
CA ARG A 22 -13.65 2.13 6.28
C ARG A 22 -14.85 1.74 7.11
N LEU A 23 -16.00 1.50 6.49
CA LEU A 23 -17.22 1.10 7.18
C LEU A 23 -17.05 -0.27 7.83
N TRP A 24 -16.50 -1.24 7.08
CA TRP A 24 -16.27 -2.59 7.60
C TRP A 24 -15.27 -2.57 8.76
N PHE A 25 -14.08 -1.98 8.59
CA PHE A 25 -13.09 -2.01 9.67
C PHE A 25 -13.44 -1.08 10.84
N ALA A 26 -14.40 -0.17 10.70
CA ALA A 26 -14.94 0.57 11.85
C ALA A 26 -15.74 -0.31 12.82
N THR A 27 -16.28 -1.44 12.35
CA THR A 27 -16.97 -2.42 13.20
C THR A 27 -16.05 -3.51 13.74
N CYS A 28 -14.79 -3.56 13.30
CA CYS A 28 -13.80 -4.52 13.75
C CYS A 28 -13.02 -3.98 14.95
N ARG A 29 -12.86 -4.80 16.00
CA ARG A 29 -11.90 -4.52 17.07
C ARG A 29 -10.51 -4.90 16.58
N LEU A 30 -9.54 -4.04 16.85
CA LEU A 30 -8.15 -4.26 16.53
C LEU A 30 -7.36 -4.45 17.81
N ASP A 31 -6.68 -5.58 17.92
CA ASP A 31 -5.59 -5.76 18.86
C ASP A 31 -4.25 -5.59 18.15
N VAL A 32 -3.32 -4.88 18.77
CA VAL A 32 -1.99 -4.64 18.22
C VAL A 32 -0.98 -5.12 19.24
N GLU A 33 -0.24 -6.16 18.88
CA GLU A 33 0.88 -6.61 19.68
C GLU A 33 2.04 -5.62 19.55
N ASN A 34 2.65 -5.26 20.69
CA ASN A 34 3.80 -4.36 20.78
C ASN A 34 3.57 -2.98 20.11
N PRO A 35 2.50 -2.23 20.50
CA PRO A 35 2.18 -0.94 19.88
C PRO A 35 3.28 0.11 20.08
N ASP A 36 4.08 -0.02 21.15
CA ASP A 36 5.17 0.89 21.47
C ASP A 36 6.31 0.83 20.45
N VAL A 37 6.52 -0.33 19.81
CA VAL A 37 7.53 -0.47 18.73
C VAL A 37 7.19 0.43 17.56
N ILE A 38 5.91 0.49 17.15
CA ILE A 38 5.48 1.38 16.08
C ILE A 38 5.73 2.84 16.49
N ARG A 39 5.41 3.20 17.73
CA ARG A 39 5.64 4.56 18.23
C ARG A 39 7.12 4.93 18.20
N GLN A 40 7.99 4.05 18.67
CA GLN A 40 9.44 4.26 18.65
C GLN A 40 9.96 4.45 17.23
N VAL A 41 9.58 3.57 16.30
CA VAL A 41 9.99 3.67 14.89
C VAL A 41 9.54 4.99 14.24
N MET A 42 8.37 5.52 14.62
CA MET A 42 7.93 6.83 14.13
C MET A 42 8.75 7.99 14.74
N THR A 43 9.19 7.88 15.99
CA THR A 43 10.08 8.86 16.63
C THR A 43 11.48 8.85 16.02
N ASP A 44 11.98 7.66 15.64
CA ASP A 44 13.33 7.47 15.10
C ASP A 44 13.47 7.88 13.61
N GLY A 45 12.45 8.51 13.03
CA GLY A 45 12.49 9.05 11.66
C GLY A 45 11.83 8.17 10.59
N GLY A 46 11.05 7.17 11.01
CA GLY A 46 10.21 6.36 10.13
C GLY A 46 10.70 4.93 9.92
N GLY A 47 9.82 4.09 9.37
CA GLY A 47 10.04 2.63 9.29
C GLY A 47 9.65 1.99 7.97
N ILE A 48 10.08 0.74 7.81
CA ILE A 48 9.65 -0.13 6.72
C ILE A 48 8.65 -1.13 7.29
N ALA A 49 7.37 -0.98 6.93
CA ALA A 49 6.34 -1.95 7.24
C ALA A 49 6.41 -3.12 6.27
N VAL A 50 6.49 -4.34 6.79
CA VAL A 50 6.48 -5.57 6.01
C VAL A 50 5.17 -6.28 6.24
N PHE A 51 4.52 -6.74 5.18
CA PHE A 51 3.25 -7.44 5.25
C PHE A 51 3.11 -8.50 4.17
N TRP A 52 2.15 -9.40 4.32
CA TRP A 52 1.84 -10.46 3.37
C TRP A 52 0.77 -10.02 2.37
N HIS A 53 0.78 -10.54 1.14
CA HIS A 53 -0.20 -10.15 0.12
C HIS A 53 -1.65 -10.38 0.58
N TYR A 54 -1.92 -11.45 1.34
CA TYR A 54 -3.28 -11.76 1.80
C TYR A 54 -3.84 -10.74 2.81
N SER A 55 -2.98 -10.00 3.52
CA SER A 55 -3.42 -9.00 4.51
C SER A 55 -3.66 -7.62 3.89
N PHE A 56 -3.50 -7.50 2.56
CA PHE A 56 -3.59 -6.23 1.81
C PHE A 56 -4.84 -5.41 2.15
N LEU A 57 -6.01 -6.07 2.24
CA LEU A 57 -7.29 -5.40 2.51
C LEU A 57 -7.26 -4.61 3.83
N TYR A 58 -6.78 -5.26 4.88
CA TYR A 58 -6.72 -4.69 6.22
C TYR A 58 -5.51 -3.76 6.40
N ILE A 59 -4.33 -4.15 5.92
CA ILE A 59 -3.10 -3.41 6.19
C ILE A 59 -3.12 -2.00 5.58
N PHE A 60 -3.69 -1.85 4.37
CA PHE A 60 -3.86 -0.53 3.74
C PHE A 60 -4.79 0.37 4.57
N HIS A 61 -5.86 -0.21 5.13
CA HIS A 61 -6.72 0.52 6.04
C HIS A 61 -5.93 0.90 7.30
N HIS A 62 -5.35 -0.05 8.03
CA HIS A 62 -4.67 0.22 9.30
C HIS A 62 -3.52 1.23 9.15
N MET A 63 -2.63 0.98 8.19
CA MET A 63 -1.41 1.77 7.98
C MET A 63 -1.65 3.17 7.42
N ARG A 64 -2.89 3.52 7.03
CA ARG A 64 -3.23 4.90 6.60
C ARG A 64 -2.90 5.95 7.68
N ARG A 65 -2.79 5.53 8.95
CA ARG A 65 -2.39 6.36 10.10
C ARG A 65 -0.90 6.71 10.06
N TYR A 66 -0.10 5.98 9.27
CA TYR A 66 1.33 6.15 9.11
C TYR A 66 1.66 6.28 7.61
N PRO A 67 1.35 7.43 6.98
CA PRO A 67 1.55 7.62 5.55
C PRO A 67 2.98 7.30 5.11
N GLY A 68 3.11 6.63 3.98
CA GLY A 68 4.38 6.14 3.49
C GLY A 68 4.39 5.93 1.98
N VAL A 69 5.45 5.29 1.49
CA VAL A 69 5.64 4.97 0.08
C VAL A 69 5.54 3.47 -0.15
N VAL A 70 4.74 3.03 -1.13
CA VAL A 70 4.59 1.61 -1.47
C VAL A 70 4.90 1.36 -2.94
N MET A 71 5.41 0.17 -3.25
CA MET A 71 5.61 -0.27 -4.63
C MET A 71 4.31 -0.85 -5.19
N VAL A 72 3.90 -0.39 -6.37
CA VAL A 72 2.71 -0.91 -7.06
C VAL A 72 3.04 -1.22 -8.51
N SER A 73 2.49 -2.31 -9.04
CA SER A 73 2.65 -2.71 -10.43
C SER A 73 2.21 -1.62 -11.41
N ALA A 74 2.95 -1.41 -12.50
CA ALA A 74 2.60 -0.51 -13.60
C ALA A 74 1.52 -1.06 -14.55
N SER A 75 0.87 -2.18 -14.20
CA SER A 75 -0.25 -2.76 -14.95
C SER A 75 -1.53 -1.93 -14.82
N ARG A 76 -2.53 -2.24 -15.67
CA ARG A 76 -3.88 -1.66 -15.58
C ARG A 76 -4.54 -1.95 -14.23
N ASP A 77 -4.32 -3.13 -13.67
CA ASP A 77 -4.88 -3.51 -12.36
C ASP A 77 -4.16 -2.79 -11.23
N GLY A 78 -2.84 -2.63 -11.34
CA GLY A 78 -2.06 -1.85 -10.39
C GLY A 78 -2.46 -0.37 -10.34
N GLU A 79 -3.13 0.17 -11.36
CA GLU A 79 -3.68 1.53 -11.33
C GLU A 79 -4.81 1.66 -10.28
N TYR A 80 -5.69 0.66 -10.13
CA TYR A 80 -6.70 0.68 -9.07
C TYR A 80 -6.05 0.73 -7.70
N ILE A 81 -5.03 -0.11 -7.48
CA ILE A 81 -4.29 -0.17 -6.22
C ILE A 81 -3.57 1.15 -5.95
N ALA A 82 -2.98 1.79 -6.96
CA ALA A 82 -2.34 3.09 -6.78
C ALA A 82 -3.33 4.20 -6.40
N ARG A 83 -4.54 4.19 -6.97
CA ARG A 83 -5.59 5.14 -6.59
C ARG A 83 -6.11 4.90 -5.19
N VAL A 84 -6.31 3.64 -4.79
CA VAL A 84 -6.64 3.27 -3.41
C VAL A 84 -5.55 3.75 -2.45
N ALA A 85 -4.28 3.50 -2.76
CA ALA A 85 -3.13 3.95 -1.98
C ALA A 85 -3.16 5.47 -1.80
N ALA A 86 -3.35 6.22 -2.89
CA ALA A 86 -3.42 7.68 -2.86
C ALA A 86 -4.59 8.21 -2.01
N LEU A 87 -5.77 7.61 -2.13
CA LEU A 87 -6.95 7.97 -1.31
C LEU A 87 -6.74 7.68 0.18
N LEU A 88 -5.84 6.76 0.52
CA LEU A 88 -5.46 6.41 1.88
C LEU A 88 -4.20 7.17 2.36
N GLY A 89 -3.69 8.12 1.57
CA GLY A 89 -2.57 8.99 1.93
C GLY A 89 -1.17 8.43 1.60
N PHE A 90 -1.09 7.27 0.96
CA PHE A 90 0.18 6.70 0.53
C PHE A 90 0.65 7.31 -0.80
N ARG A 91 1.96 7.36 -0.98
CA ARG A 91 2.58 7.59 -2.28
C ARG A 91 2.92 6.24 -2.91
N THR A 92 2.88 6.15 -4.23
CA THR A 92 3.24 4.92 -4.94
C THR A 92 4.40 5.13 -5.87
N VAL A 93 5.36 4.21 -5.84
CA VAL A 93 6.39 4.08 -6.88
C VAL A 93 6.00 2.93 -7.81
N ARG A 94 6.14 3.11 -9.12
CA ARG A 94 5.58 2.19 -10.13
C ARG A 94 6.65 1.21 -10.62
N GLY A 95 6.49 -0.07 -10.28
CA GLY A 95 7.38 -1.17 -10.73
C GLY A 95 6.73 -2.06 -11.79
N SER A 96 7.51 -2.68 -12.68
CA SER A 96 7.01 -3.73 -13.59
C SER A 96 7.84 -5.01 -13.42
N SER A 97 7.19 -6.16 -13.56
CA SER A 97 7.75 -7.47 -13.20
C SER A 97 9.02 -7.88 -13.95
N HIS A 98 9.38 -7.24 -15.07
CA HIS A 98 10.54 -7.69 -15.88
C HIS A 98 11.62 -6.63 -16.14
N ARG A 99 11.37 -5.33 -15.94
CA ARG A 99 12.41 -4.28 -16.23
C ARG A 99 12.37 -3.05 -15.32
N ARG A 100 11.23 -2.71 -14.71
CA ARG A 100 11.11 -1.49 -13.88
C ARG A 100 11.14 -1.75 -12.37
N GLY A 101 11.11 -3.01 -11.93
CA GLY A 101 11.22 -3.39 -10.52
C GLY A 101 12.43 -2.79 -9.79
N PRO A 102 13.67 -2.96 -10.30
CA PRO A 102 14.86 -2.38 -9.67
C PRO A 102 14.84 -0.85 -9.59
N ARG A 103 14.25 -0.18 -10.60
CA ARG A 103 14.09 1.28 -10.60
C ARG A 103 13.12 1.73 -9.52
N ALA A 104 11.97 1.07 -9.40
CA ALA A 104 10.98 1.35 -8.36
C ALA A 104 11.54 1.09 -6.96
N LEU A 105 12.33 0.02 -6.78
CA LEU A 105 13.01 -0.26 -5.52
C LEU A 105 14.03 0.83 -5.16
N ARG A 106 14.87 1.26 -6.11
CA ARG A 106 15.80 2.39 -5.89
C ARG A 106 15.05 3.67 -5.51
N GLU A 107 13.88 3.91 -6.09
CA GLU A 107 13.03 5.05 -5.73
C GLU A 107 12.46 4.92 -4.31
N LEU A 108 12.00 3.74 -3.93
CA LEU A 108 11.58 3.44 -2.56
C LEU A 108 12.72 3.70 -1.56
N VAL A 109 13.92 3.19 -1.85
CA VAL A 109 15.12 3.41 -1.01
C VAL A 109 15.44 4.90 -0.87
N ARG A 110 15.32 5.70 -1.93
CA ARG A 110 15.50 7.16 -1.85
C ARG A 110 14.46 7.82 -0.95
N HIS A 111 13.23 7.31 -0.90
CA HIS A 111 12.21 7.82 0.01
C HIS A 111 12.52 7.47 1.45
N VAL A 112 12.92 6.23 1.74
CA VAL A 112 13.34 5.79 3.07
C VAL A 112 14.51 6.63 3.58
N ARG A 113 15.55 6.83 2.76
CA ARG A 113 16.70 7.69 3.09
C ARG A 113 16.35 9.16 3.36
N ARG A 114 15.16 9.60 3.00
CA ARG A 114 14.62 10.95 3.28
C ARG A 114 13.70 10.96 4.51
N GLY A 115 13.73 9.93 5.36
CA GLY A 115 12.92 9.82 6.56
C GLY A 115 11.43 9.55 6.28
N ARG A 116 11.10 8.90 5.15
CA ARG A 116 9.72 8.50 4.86
C ARG A 116 9.49 7.04 5.20
N ASN A 117 8.33 6.74 5.76
CA ASN A 117 7.86 5.37 5.89
C ASN A 117 7.77 4.69 4.52
N ALA A 118 8.00 3.38 4.50
CA ALA A 118 7.81 2.55 3.33
C ALA A 118 7.02 1.29 3.68
N GLY A 119 6.31 0.74 2.70
CA GLY A 119 5.66 -0.57 2.81
C GLY A 119 6.21 -1.52 1.76
N VAL A 120 6.53 -2.74 2.18
CA VAL A 120 7.03 -3.82 1.30
C VAL A 120 6.21 -5.08 1.56
N VAL A 121 5.84 -5.77 0.48
CA VAL A 121 5.19 -7.07 0.59
C VAL A 121 6.27 -8.15 0.69
N GLY A 122 6.29 -8.89 1.79
CA GLY A 122 7.43 -9.73 2.21
C GLY A 122 7.49 -11.12 1.56
N ASP A 123 6.39 -11.62 1.05
CA ASP A 123 6.24 -12.94 0.40
C ASP A 123 6.54 -12.94 -1.11
N GLY A 124 6.78 -11.77 -1.71
CA GLY A 124 7.01 -11.66 -3.14
C GLY A 124 5.82 -12.11 -4.01
N SER A 125 6.02 -12.25 -5.32
CA SER A 125 4.91 -12.49 -6.26
C SER A 125 4.26 -13.87 -6.15
N GLN A 126 4.89 -14.80 -5.43
CA GLN A 126 4.40 -16.18 -5.26
C GLN A 126 3.58 -16.36 -3.98
N GLY A 127 3.50 -15.32 -3.13
CA GLY A 127 2.81 -15.41 -1.85
C GLY A 127 3.53 -16.35 -0.86
N PRO A 128 3.08 -16.42 0.40
CA PRO A 128 3.66 -17.34 1.35
C PRO A 128 3.27 -18.77 0.93
N PRO A 129 4.16 -19.77 1.07
CA PRO A 129 3.74 -21.16 0.95
C PRO A 129 2.60 -21.42 1.94
N ARG A 130 1.56 -22.12 1.47
CA ARG A 130 0.44 -22.56 2.30
C ARG A 130 0.88 -23.66 3.25
#